data_AF-A0A963EDM1-F1
#
_entry.id   AF-A0A963EDM1-F1
#
_cell.length_a   1.000
_cell.length_b   1.000
_cell.length_c   1.000
_cell.angle_alpha   90.00
_cell.angle_beta   90.00
_cell.angle_gamma   90.00
#
_symmetry.space_group_name_H-M   'P 1'
#
loop_
_entity.id
_entity.type
_entity.pdbx_description
1 polymer ?
#
loop_
_entity_poly.entity_id
_entity_poly.type
_entity_poly.pdbx_seq_one_letter_code
_entity_poly.pdbx_strand_id
1 'polypeptide(L)'
;MIEKITKSLFASTPVDTLYHYTSFTGLLGIVKSAVLRASDIRYMNDSAELRHMFDLLRSHVTDRIAEGTDNPQLLNQLLDWLSRRIVGGSMLFGGSFRANGNLLSQWRGYSLHGKGVSLGFDPMHIRSCAERQHFQVGKCLYEAGQQQALITRIVDALERTAAESGVGLEAAHHPHDNVYFDVFERIEGDLLRIGSILKHPSF
;
A
#
# COMPACT_ATOMS: atom_id res chain seq x y z
N MET A 1 8.16 10.35 -10.60
CA MET A 1 9.09 10.20 -9.44
C MET A 1 8.59 9.20 -8.40
N ILE A 2 7.28 9.17 -8.10
CA ILE A 2 6.68 8.21 -7.16
C ILE A 2 6.90 6.75 -7.58
N GLU A 3 6.84 6.45 -8.88
CA GLU A 3 7.20 5.13 -9.43
C GLU A 3 8.57 4.62 -8.95
N LYS A 4 9.58 5.50 -8.83
CA LYS A 4 10.91 5.11 -8.31
C LYS A 4 10.85 4.75 -6.82
N ILE A 5 10.01 5.44 -6.05
CA ILE A 5 9.75 5.13 -4.63
C ILE A 5 9.11 3.75 -4.55
N THR A 6 8.04 3.50 -5.31
CA THR A 6 7.39 2.18 -5.38
C THR A 6 8.39 1.10 -5.75
N LYS A 7 9.13 1.26 -6.85
CA LYS A 7 10.15 0.29 -7.29
C LYS A 7 11.16 -0.01 -6.20
N SER A 8 11.62 1.00 -5.46
CA SER A 8 12.56 0.81 -4.35
C SER A 8 11.95 0.02 -3.19
N LEU A 9 10.68 0.24 -2.86
CA LEU A 9 9.99 -0.46 -1.75
C LEU A 9 9.74 -1.94 -2.05
N PHE A 10 9.55 -2.28 -3.32
CA PHE A 10 9.33 -3.64 -3.80
C PHE A 10 10.59 -4.31 -4.37
N ALA A 11 11.76 -3.68 -4.25
CA ALA A 11 13.04 -4.25 -4.71
C ALA A 11 13.64 -5.28 -3.73
N SER A 12 13.22 -5.25 -2.47
CA SER A 12 13.78 -6.14 -1.44
C SER A 12 13.39 -7.58 -1.72
N THR A 13 14.37 -8.47 -1.77
CA THR A 13 14.14 -9.91 -1.89
C THR A 13 13.95 -10.53 -0.50
N PRO A 14 12.86 -11.28 -0.26
CA PRO A 14 12.76 -12.10 0.94
C PRO A 14 13.80 -13.23 0.88
N VAL A 15 14.53 -13.43 1.97
CA VAL A 15 15.56 -14.48 2.10
C VAL A 15 15.16 -15.58 3.07
N ASP A 16 14.31 -15.25 4.03
CA ASP A 16 13.79 -16.19 5.01
C ASP A 16 12.52 -16.90 4.50
N THR A 17 12.25 -18.08 5.04
CA THR A 17 11.00 -18.82 4.80
C THR A 17 9.78 -17.93 5.04
N LEU A 18 8.86 -17.91 4.08
CA LEU A 18 7.62 -17.15 4.16
C LEU A 18 6.51 -18.02 4.70
N TYR A 19 5.89 -17.62 5.80
CA TYR A 19 4.84 -18.39 6.46
C TYR A 19 3.46 -17.84 6.17
N HIS A 20 2.55 -18.72 5.74
CA HIS A 20 1.14 -18.42 5.60
C HIS A 20 0.33 -19.21 6.63
N TYR A 21 -0.39 -18.48 7.48
CA TYR A 21 -1.26 -19.09 8.48
C TYR A 21 -2.65 -19.29 7.88
N THR A 22 -3.20 -20.48 8.01
CA THR A 22 -4.52 -20.81 7.47
C THR A 22 -5.19 -21.95 8.23
N SER A 23 -6.46 -22.23 7.92
CA SER A 23 -7.20 -23.37 8.48
C SER A 23 -6.84 -24.68 7.75
N PHE A 24 -7.23 -25.84 8.31
CA PHE A 24 -7.11 -27.11 7.59
C PHE A 24 -7.88 -27.14 6.26
N THR A 25 -9.03 -26.47 6.18
CA THR A 25 -9.77 -26.32 4.92
C THR A 25 -8.96 -25.50 3.92
N GLY A 26 -8.31 -24.43 4.37
CA GLY A 26 -7.41 -23.62 3.55
C GLY A 26 -6.21 -24.42 3.04
N LEU A 27 -5.56 -25.19 3.92
CA LEU A 27 -4.50 -26.13 3.56
C LEU A 27 -4.96 -27.11 2.48
N LEU A 28 -6.09 -27.77 2.69
CA LEU A 28 -6.62 -28.75 1.74
C LEU A 28 -6.91 -28.11 0.37
N GLY A 29 -7.42 -26.88 0.37
CA GLY A 29 -7.63 -26.09 -0.85
C GLY A 29 -6.32 -25.79 -1.57
N ILE A 30 -5.30 -25.33 -0.86
CA ILE A 30 -3.98 -25.01 -1.41
C ILE A 30 -3.33 -26.27 -1.99
N VAL A 31 -3.30 -27.38 -1.25
CA VAL A 31 -2.66 -28.62 -1.68
C VAL A 31 -3.37 -29.24 -2.88
N LYS A 32 -4.71 -29.25 -2.89
CA LYS A 32 -5.47 -29.83 -4.01
C LYS A 32 -5.38 -29.03 -5.30
N SER A 33 -5.26 -27.70 -5.19
CA SER A 33 -5.23 -26.81 -6.36
C SER A 33 -3.82 -26.38 -6.78
N ALA A 34 -2.83 -26.53 -5.90
CA ALA A 34 -1.50 -25.93 -6.02
C ALA A 34 -1.55 -24.40 -6.23
N VAL A 35 -2.54 -23.72 -5.64
CA VAL A 35 -2.78 -22.27 -5.81
C VAL A 35 -2.89 -21.58 -4.46
N LEU A 36 -2.19 -20.44 -4.33
CA LEU A 36 -2.44 -19.43 -3.30
C LEU A 36 -3.38 -18.38 -3.87
N ARG A 37 -4.46 -18.08 -3.15
CA ARG A 37 -5.45 -17.08 -3.58
C ARG A 37 -5.11 -15.72 -2.99
N ALA A 38 -5.12 -14.70 -3.84
CA ALA A 38 -5.13 -13.30 -3.41
C ALA A 38 -6.59 -12.84 -3.24
N SER A 39 -6.83 -12.01 -2.22
CA SER A 39 -8.13 -11.41 -1.96
C SER A 39 -8.04 -9.91 -2.17
N ASP A 40 -9.14 -9.28 -2.54
CA ASP A 40 -9.19 -7.82 -2.58
C ASP A 40 -9.00 -7.28 -1.16
N ILE A 41 -8.02 -6.40 -0.99
CA ILE A 41 -7.57 -5.92 0.32
C ILE A 41 -8.66 -5.16 1.09
N ARG A 42 -9.70 -4.67 0.41
CA ARG A 42 -10.86 -4.02 1.04
C ARG A 42 -11.70 -4.98 1.88
N TYR A 43 -11.62 -6.28 1.58
CA TYR A 43 -12.27 -7.36 2.35
C TYR A 43 -11.32 -8.05 3.33
N MET A 44 -10.09 -7.55 3.45
CA MET A 44 -9.10 -8.04 4.41
C MET A 44 -8.97 -7.06 5.57
N ASN A 45 -8.26 -7.47 6.63
CA ASN A 45 -7.87 -6.55 7.72
C ASN A 45 -7.05 -5.36 7.17
N ASP A 46 -6.42 -5.54 6.01
CA ASP A 46 -5.65 -4.57 5.24
C ASP A 46 -6.49 -3.37 4.74
N SER A 47 -7.82 -3.42 4.83
CA SER A 47 -8.66 -2.22 4.60
C SER A 47 -8.33 -1.08 5.59
N ALA A 48 -7.87 -1.41 6.80
CA ALA A 48 -7.39 -0.43 7.77
C ALA A 48 -6.05 0.20 7.36
N GLU A 49 -5.24 -0.49 6.56
CA GLU A 49 -3.91 -0.04 6.14
C GLU A 49 -3.99 1.03 5.06
N LEU A 50 -4.91 0.89 4.10
CA LEU A 50 -5.20 1.96 3.13
C LEU A 50 -5.71 3.23 3.84
N ARG A 51 -6.61 3.07 4.81
CA ARG A 51 -7.10 4.20 5.62
C ARG A 51 -5.95 4.83 6.42
N HIS A 52 -5.08 4.01 6.99
CA HIS A 52 -3.90 4.48 7.72
C HIS A 52 -2.99 5.34 6.85
N MET A 53 -2.64 4.89 5.65
CA MET A 53 -1.83 5.70 4.73
C MET A 53 -2.52 7.03 4.39
N PHE A 54 -3.84 7.01 4.16
CA PHE A 54 -4.59 8.23 3.90
C PHE A 54 -4.55 9.20 5.09
N ASP A 55 -4.72 8.70 6.31
CA ASP A 55 -4.68 9.53 7.52
C ASP A 55 -3.29 10.15 7.71
N LEU A 56 -2.22 9.40 7.44
CA LEU A 56 -0.86 9.93 7.45
C LEU A 56 -0.65 11.02 6.39
N LEU A 57 -1.11 10.79 5.15
CA LEU A 57 -1.08 11.79 4.08
C LEU A 57 -1.86 13.04 4.46
N ARG A 58 -3.08 12.86 4.99
CA ARG A 58 -3.95 13.96 5.40
C ARG A 58 -3.31 14.81 6.49
N SER A 59 -2.76 14.18 7.53
CA SER A 59 -2.06 14.90 8.60
C SER A 59 -0.90 15.70 8.02
N HIS A 60 0.00 15.03 7.29
CA HIS A 60 1.20 15.67 6.75
C HIS A 60 0.89 16.83 5.80
N VAL A 61 -0.11 16.66 4.94
CA VAL A 61 -0.56 17.72 4.03
C VAL A 61 -1.17 18.90 4.79
N THR A 62 -1.99 18.63 5.80
CA THR A 62 -2.61 19.68 6.62
C THR A 62 -1.56 20.52 7.32
N ASP A 63 -0.56 19.87 7.93
CA ASP A 63 0.55 20.53 8.61
C ASP A 63 1.36 21.38 7.61
N ARG A 64 1.68 20.83 6.44
CA ARG A 64 2.44 21.54 5.40
C ARG A 64 1.69 22.74 4.82
N ILE A 65 0.35 22.69 4.72
CA ILE A 65 -0.46 23.85 4.36
C ILE A 65 -0.39 24.93 5.43
N ALA A 66 -0.50 24.54 6.71
CA ALA A 66 -0.43 25.47 7.84
C ALA A 66 0.94 26.15 7.99
N GLU A 67 2.03 25.44 7.65
CA GLU A 67 3.40 25.96 7.64
C GLU A 67 3.70 26.91 6.47
N GLY A 68 2.82 26.98 5.46
CA GLY A 68 2.97 27.86 4.30
C GLY A 68 3.68 27.19 3.13
N THR A 69 2.95 26.34 2.40
CA THR A 69 3.41 25.73 1.13
C THR A 69 3.23 26.69 -0.06
N ASP A 70 4.09 26.56 -1.07
CA ASP A 70 3.99 27.26 -2.35
C ASP A 70 2.79 26.81 -3.20
N ASN A 71 2.25 25.60 -2.97
CA ASN A 71 1.15 25.04 -3.77
C ASN A 71 0.00 24.45 -2.93
N PRO A 72 -0.73 25.27 -2.17
CA PRO A 72 -1.82 24.80 -1.31
C PRO A 72 -3.00 24.24 -2.13
N GLN A 73 -3.18 24.68 -3.38
CA GLN A 73 -4.25 24.19 -4.25
C GLN A 73 -4.04 22.73 -4.63
N LEU A 74 -2.83 22.36 -5.06
CA LEU A 74 -2.46 20.97 -5.35
C LEU A 74 -2.75 20.06 -4.15
N LEU A 75 -2.31 20.49 -2.98
CA LEU A 75 -2.45 19.71 -1.75
C LEU A 75 -3.91 19.55 -1.31
N ASN A 76 -4.72 20.61 -1.41
CA ASN A 76 -6.16 20.52 -1.15
C ASN A 76 -6.88 19.60 -2.15
N GLN A 77 -6.55 19.70 -3.45
CA GLN A 77 -7.14 18.82 -4.46
C GLN A 77 -6.71 17.35 -4.27
N LEU A 78 -5.47 17.09 -3.83
CA LEU A 78 -5.02 15.75 -3.48
C LEU A 78 -5.90 15.14 -2.37
N LEU A 79 -6.18 15.90 -1.31
CA LEU A 79 -7.01 15.40 -0.19
C LEU A 79 -8.45 15.10 -0.63
N ASP A 80 -9.05 15.96 -1.45
CA ASP A 80 -10.38 15.70 -2.02
C ASP A 80 -10.36 14.47 -2.93
N TRP A 81 -9.38 14.36 -3.83
CA TRP A 81 -9.24 13.22 -4.74
C TRP A 81 -9.06 11.90 -3.99
N LEU A 82 -8.17 11.86 -2.98
CA LEU A 82 -7.93 10.67 -2.16
C LEU A 82 -9.19 10.22 -1.40
N SER A 83 -9.96 11.17 -0.87
CA SER A 83 -11.18 10.86 -0.10
C SER A 83 -12.20 10.07 -0.92
N ARG A 84 -12.27 10.33 -2.24
CA ARG A 84 -13.19 9.65 -3.16
C ARG A 84 -12.67 8.27 -3.60
N ARG A 85 -11.35 8.11 -3.70
CA ARG A 85 -10.70 6.89 -4.22
C ARG A 85 -10.59 5.75 -3.21
N ILE A 86 -10.58 6.03 -1.91
CA ILE A 86 -10.54 4.97 -0.88
C ILE A 86 -11.77 4.06 -0.92
N VAL A 87 -12.92 4.61 -1.31
CA VAL A 87 -14.21 3.87 -1.32
C VAL A 87 -14.54 3.31 -2.70
N GLY A 88 -14.13 4.00 -3.79
CA GLY A 88 -14.52 3.65 -5.16
C GLY A 88 -13.38 3.41 -6.16
N GLY A 89 -12.13 3.39 -5.69
CA GLY A 89 -10.94 3.27 -6.56
C GLY A 89 -10.68 1.86 -7.08
N SER A 90 -9.53 1.73 -7.74
CA SER A 90 -9.06 0.48 -8.35
C SER A 90 -8.98 -0.68 -7.35
N MET A 91 -9.30 -1.89 -7.81
CA MET A 91 -9.20 -3.11 -7.00
C MET A 91 -7.74 -3.50 -6.83
N LEU A 92 -7.32 -3.74 -5.58
CA LEU A 92 -5.98 -4.24 -5.27
C LEU A 92 -6.11 -5.62 -4.61
N PHE A 93 -5.48 -6.63 -5.20
CA PHE A 93 -5.49 -7.99 -4.70
C PHE A 93 -4.17 -8.30 -4.00
N GLY A 94 -4.26 -8.78 -2.76
CA GLY A 94 -3.13 -9.03 -1.89
C GLY A 94 -3.19 -10.39 -1.20
N GLY A 95 -2.02 -10.82 -0.74
CA GLY A 95 -1.83 -11.96 0.13
C GLY A 95 -0.67 -11.69 1.07
N SER A 96 -0.78 -12.12 2.32
CA SER A 96 0.18 -11.78 3.36
C SER A 96 0.94 -13.01 3.84
N PHE A 97 2.24 -12.82 4.06
CA PHE A 97 3.15 -13.80 4.64
C PHE A 97 3.84 -13.20 5.87
N ARG A 98 4.30 -14.06 6.77
CA ARG A 98 5.12 -13.68 7.94
C ARG A 98 6.50 -14.30 7.80
N ALA A 99 7.53 -13.61 8.28
CA ALA A 99 8.88 -14.19 8.38
C ALA A 99 9.01 -15.21 9.54
N ASN A 100 8.05 -15.22 10.49
CA ASN A 100 8.05 -16.15 11.62
C ASN A 100 6.86 -17.11 11.55
N GLY A 101 7.16 -18.40 11.58
CA GLY A 101 6.20 -19.51 11.48
C GLY A 101 5.48 -19.87 12.76
N ASN A 102 5.83 -19.28 13.91
CA ASN A 102 5.17 -19.54 15.18
C ASN A 102 4.87 -18.24 15.96
N LEU A 103 3.77 -17.57 15.63
CA LEU A 103 3.30 -16.36 16.29
C LEU A 103 1.89 -16.56 16.88
N LEU A 104 1.74 -16.36 18.19
CA LEU A 104 0.47 -16.53 18.90
C LEU A 104 -0.66 -15.66 18.34
N SER A 105 -0.37 -14.42 17.94
CA SER A 105 -1.36 -13.53 17.33
C SER A 105 -1.92 -14.10 16.02
N GLN A 106 -1.08 -14.74 15.22
CA GLN A 106 -1.49 -15.35 13.95
C GLN A 106 -2.31 -16.62 14.18
N TRP A 107 -1.92 -17.43 15.16
CA TRP A 107 -2.73 -18.58 15.59
C TRP A 107 -4.13 -18.14 16.04
N ARG A 108 -4.24 -17.09 16.85
CA ARG A 108 -5.54 -16.56 17.29
C ARG A 108 -6.37 -16.00 16.15
N GLY A 109 -5.75 -15.27 15.22
CA GLY A 109 -6.44 -14.60 14.12
C GLY A 109 -6.89 -15.53 12.99
N TYR A 110 -6.07 -16.52 12.64
CA TYR A 110 -6.25 -17.33 11.43
C TYR A 110 -6.55 -18.81 11.70
N SER A 111 -6.45 -19.25 12.96
CA SER A 111 -6.73 -20.65 13.34
C SER A 111 -7.91 -20.71 14.30
N LEU A 112 -9.10 -20.90 13.74
CA LEU A 112 -10.32 -21.04 14.55
C LEU A 112 -10.17 -22.22 15.53
N HIS A 113 -10.28 -21.93 16.83
CA HIS A 113 -10.25 -22.93 17.91
C HIS A 113 -9.04 -23.88 17.88
N GLY A 114 -7.86 -23.39 17.49
CA GLY A 114 -6.63 -24.20 17.44
C GLY A 114 -6.56 -25.18 16.26
N LYS A 115 -7.47 -25.08 15.28
CA LYS A 115 -7.49 -25.92 14.07
C LYS A 115 -6.91 -25.20 12.86
N GLY A 116 -5.65 -24.81 12.94
CA GLY A 116 -4.95 -24.20 11.82
C GLY A 116 -3.53 -24.70 11.68
N VAL A 117 -2.88 -24.21 10.64
CA VAL A 117 -1.53 -24.58 10.24
C VAL A 117 -0.75 -23.34 9.83
N SER A 118 0.58 -23.44 9.95
CA SER A 118 1.53 -22.47 9.46
C SER A 118 2.35 -23.14 8.36
N LEU A 119 2.19 -22.67 7.13
CA LEU A 119 2.81 -23.26 5.94
C LEU A 119 4.02 -22.43 5.55
N GLY A 120 5.21 -23.03 5.59
CA GLY A 120 6.44 -22.42 5.14
C GLY A 120 6.63 -22.57 3.64
N PHE A 121 6.94 -21.49 2.95
CA PHE A 121 7.22 -21.44 1.53
C PHE A 121 8.64 -20.97 1.27
N ASP A 122 9.26 -21.54 0.23
CA ASP A 122 10.51 -21.03 -0.32
C ASP A 122 10.30 -19.59 -0.84
N PRO A 123 10.99 -18.59 -0.28
CA PRO A 123 10.83 -17.20 -0.69
C PRO A 123 11.18 -16.96 -2.16
N MET A 124 12.14 -17.69 -2.71
CA MET A 124 12.56 -17.55 -4.10
C MET A 124 11.51 -18.11 -5.05
N HIS A 125 10.87 -19.22 -4.68
CA HIS A 125 9.76 -19.78 -5.43
C HIS A 125 8.54 -18.85 -5.44
N ILE A 126 8.18 -18.28 -4.28
CA ILE A 126 7.09 -17.28 -4.19
C ILE A 126 7.40 -16.07 -5.07
N ARG A 127 8.62 -15.53 -5.01
CA ARG A 127 9.02 -14.39 -5.83
C ARG A 127 8.92 -14.69 -7.32
N SER A 128 9.43 -15.84 -7.77
CA SER A 128 9.34 -16.27 -9.18
C SER A 128 7.89 -16.43 -9.64
N CYS A 129 7.02 -16.99 -8.81
CA CYS A 129 5.59 -17.10 -9.11
C CYS A 129 4.93 -15.72 -9.20
N ALA A 130 5.24 -14.81 -8.27
CA ALA A 130 4.73 -13.44 -8.29
C ALA A 130 5.17 -12.70 -9.57
N GLU A 131 6.45 -12.73 -9.91
CA GLU A 131 7.01 -12.10 -11.11
C GLU A 131 6.33 -12.61 -12.40
N ARG A 132 6.15 -13.94 -12.54
CA ARG A 132 5.46 -14.55 -13.70
C ARG A 132 3.99 -14.15 -13.81
N GLN A 133 3.36 -13.79 -12.69
CA GLN A 133 1.95 -13.41 -12.61
C GLN A 133 1.77 -11.89 -12.49
N HIS A 134 2.85 -11.11 -12.65
CA HIS A 134 2.86 -9.66 -12.50
C HIS A 134 2.43 -9.13 -11.11
N PHE A 135 2.56 -9.97 -10.07
CA PHE A 135 2.48 -9.54 -8.69
C PHE A 135 3.83 -8.97 -8.22
N GLN A 136 3.78 -8.16 -7.17
CA GLN A 136 4.95 -7.63 -6.49
C GLN A 136 4.99 -8.17 -5.06
N VAL A 137 6.19 -8.46 -4.57
CA VAL A 137 6.41 -8.89 -3.18
C VAL A 137 7.12 -7.75 -2.45
N GLY A 138 6.45 -7.17 -1.45
CA GLY A 138 6.96 -6.01 -0.70
C GLY A 138 7.10 -6.32 0.79
N LYS A 139 8.14 -5.76 1.41
CA LYS A 139 8.29 -5.82 2.87
C LYS A 139 7.36 -4.80 3.52
N CYS A 140 6.53 -5.28 4.45
CA CYS A 140 5.64 -4.43 5.23
C CYS A 140 6.43 -3.46 6.14
N LEU A 141 6.00 -2.20 6.19
CA LEU A 141 6.58 -1.13 7.00
C LEU A 141 5.69 -0.86 8.22
N TYR A 142 6.26 -1.08 9.41
CA TYR A 142 5.56 -0.89 10.69
C TYR A 142 6.02 0.36 11.44
N GLU A 143 7.28 0.76 11.26
CA GLU A 143 7.88 1.85 12.03
C GLU A 143 7.31 3.22 11.64
N ALA A 144 6.67 3.90 12.60
CA ALA A 144 6.02 5.19 12.36
C ALA A 144 6.98 6.23 11.75
N GLY A 145 8.23 6.30 12.22
CA GLY A 145 9.23 7.21 11.66
C GLY A 145 9.56 6.92 10.19
N GLN A 146 9.61 5.64 9.79
CA GLN A 146 9.81 5.25 8.39
C GLN A 146 8.59 5.59 7.52
N GLN A 147 7.39 5.38 8.06
CA GLN A 147 6.15 5.74 7.38
C GLN A 147 6.08 7.25 7.14
N GLN A 148 6.37 8.07 8.16
CA GLN A 148 6.37 9.53 8.04
C GLN A 148 7.39 10.00 7.00
N ALA A 149 8.63 9.52 7.06
CA ALA A 149 9.66 9.85 6.07
C ALA A 149 9.24 9.46 4.64
N LEU A 150 8.52 8.35 4.47
CA LEU A 150 7.97 7.93 3.19
C LEU A 150 6.85 8.87 2.72
N ILE A 151 5.93 9.27 3.60
CA ILE A 151 4.86 10.22 3.27
C ILE A 151 5.44 11.56 2.82
N THR A 152 6.43 12.11 3.53
CA THR A 152 7.13 13.34 3.12
C THR A 152 7.71 13.20 1.71
N ARG A 153 8.42 12.10 1.44
CA ARG A 153 9.00 11.84 0.11
C ARG A 153 7.94 11.74 -0.99
N ILE A 154 6.76 11.20 -0.69
CA ILE A 154 5.64 11.10 -1.65
C ILE A 154 5.11 12.49 -1.96
N VAL A 155 4.86 13.32 -0.94
CA VAL A 155 4.35 14.69 -1.13
C VAL A 155 5.38 15.55 -1.88
N ASP A 156 6.66 15.50 -1.51
CA ASP A 156 7.73 16.20 -2.24
C ASP A 156 7.87 15.73 -3.70
N ALA A 157 7.62 14.45 -3.98
CA ALA A 157 7.66 13.91 -5.33
C ALA A 157 6.43 14.36 -6.15
N LEU A 158 5.27 14.48 -5.51
CA LEU A 158 4.05 15.00 -6.12
C LEU A 158 4.20 16.48 -6.49
N GLU A 159 4.65 17.33 -5.56
CA GLU A 159 4.87 18.76 -5.80
C GLU A 159 5.82 18.99 -6.98
N ARG A 160 6.93 18.23 -7.05
CA ARG A 160 7.85 18.26 -8.19
C ARG A 160 7.21 17.82 -9.50
N THR A 161 6.43 16.74 -9.48
CA THR A 161 5.74 16.23 -10.68
C THR A 161 4.72 17.25 -11.20
N ALA A 162 4.01 17.93 -10.31
CA ALA A 162 3.06 18.98 -10.65
C ALA A 162 3.77 20.21 -11.25
N ALA A 163 4.92 20.62 -10.68
CA ALA A 163 5.73 21.72 -11.20
C ALA A 163 6.28 21.42 -12.61
N GLU A 164 6.80 20.21 -12.84
CA GLU A 164 7.32 19.78 -14.15
C GLU A 164 6.24 19.68 -15.23
N SER A 165 4.99 19.41 -14.83
CA SER A 165 3.87 19.29 -15.76
C SER A 165 3.34 20.64 -16.27
N GLY A 166 3.83 21.77 -15.74
CA GLY A 166 3.39 23.13 -16.13
C GLY A 166 1.97 23.50 -15.68
N VAL A 167 1.23 22.56 -15.10
CA VAL A 167 -0.16 22.70 -14.63
C VAL A 167 -0.34 23.83 -13.62
N GLY A 168 0.71 24.17 -12.86
CA GLY A 168 0.68 25.29 -11.91
C GLY A 168 0.35 26.65 -12.55
N LEU A 169 0.69 26.85 -13.83
CA LEU A 169 0.36 28.08 -14.57
C LEU A 169 -1.12 28.12 -15.00
N GLU A 170 -1.71 26.97 -15.35
CA GLU A 170 -3.14 26.84 -15.68
C GLU A 170 -4.02 26.93 -14.42
N ALA A 171 -3.54 26.35 -13.31
CA ALA A 171 -4.19 26.38 -12.00
C ALA A 171 -4.43 27.81 -11.47
N ALA A 172 -3.49 28.72 -11.73
CA ALA A 172 -3.60 30.13 -11.36
C ALA A 172 -4.71 30.88 -12.12
N HIS A 173 -5.07 30.41 -13.32
CA HIS A 173 -6.13 30.98 -14.15
C HIS A 173 -7.50 30.32 -13.88
N HIS A 174 -7.52 29.08 -13.39
CA HIS A 174 -8.73 28.30 -13.12
C HIS A 174 -8.72 27.65 -11.71
N PRO A 175 -9.00 28.41 -10.64
CA PRO A 175 -8.85 27.95 -9.25
C PRO A 175 -9.78 26.79 -8.86
N HIS A 176 -10.93 26.67 -9.53
CA HIS A 176 -11.99 25.71 -9.25
C HIS A 176 -11.95 24.45 -10.13
N ASP A 177 -11.06 24.42 -11.13
CA ASP A 177 -10.95 23.27 -12.01
C ASP A 177 -10.02 22.21 -11.39
N ASN A 178 -10.33 20.94 -11.67
CA ASN A 178 -9.56 19.78 -11.23
C ASN A 178 -8.28 19.60 -12.08
N VAL A 179 -7.50 20.67 -12.17
CA VAL A 179 -6.32 20.79 -13.04
C VAL A 179 -5.25 19.74 -12.74
N TYR A 180 -5.17 19.25 -11.49
CA TYR A 180 -4.21 18.22 -11.11
C TYR A 180 -4.75 16.78 -11.23
N PHE A 181 -5.97 16.58 -11.73
CA PHE A 181 -6.60 15.26 -11.83
C PHE A 181 -5.73 14.25 -12.59
N ASP A 182 -5.19 14.63 -13.75
CA ASP A 182 -4.33 13.76 -14.56
C ASP A 182 -3.04 13.37 -13.83
N VAL A 183 -2.50 14.26 -12.98
CA VAL A 183 -1.33 13.96 -12.15
C VAL A 183 -1.70 12.89 -11.12
N PHE A 184 -2.87 13.01 -10.48
CA PHE A 184 -3.33 12.06 -9.48
C PHE A 184 -3.67 10.68 -10.09
N GLU A 185 -4.35 10.63 -11.23
CA GLU A 185 -4.64 9.38 -11.94
C GLU A 185 -3.37 8.61 -12.27
N ARG A 186 -2.30 9.31 -12.70
CA ARG A 186 -1.02 8.68 -13.04
C ARG A 186 -0.32 8.04 -11.84
N ILE A 187 -0.58 8.52 -10.62
CA ILE A 187 0.09 8.03 -9.41
C ILE A 187 -0.81 7.12 -8.56
N GLU A 188 -2.11 6.97 -8.89
CA GLU A 188 -3.07 6.18 -8.13
C GLU A 188 -2.56 4.77 -7.87
N GLY A 189 -2.12 4.07 -8.93
CA GLY A 189 -1.63 2.69 -8.82
C GLY A 189 -0.41 2.56 -7.91
N ASP A 190 0.47 3.56 -7.90
CA ASP A 190 1.63 3.57 -7.01
C ASP A 190 1.23 3.84 -5.56
N LEU A 191 0.33 4.80 -5.32
CA LEU A 191 -0.16 5.08 -3.96
C LEU A 191 -0.88 3.88 -3.36
N LEU A 192 -1.70 3.17 -4.15
CA LEU A 192 -2.39 1.95 -3.69
C LEU A 192 -1.40 0.84 -3.32
N ARG A 193 -0.37 0.60 -4.15
CA ARG A 193 0.69 -0.38 -3.84
C ARG A 193 1.45 0.00 -2.58
N ILE A 194 1.83 1.27 -2.44
CA ILE A 194 2.50 1.76 -1.23
C ILE A 194 1.59 1.55 -0.01
N GLY A 195 0.31 1.92 -0.11
CA GLY A 195 -0.65 1.76 0.98
C GLY A 195 -0.80 0.32 1.47
N SER A 196 -0.72 -0.66 0.57
CA SER A 196 -0.81 -2.08 0.94
C SER A 196 0.36 -2.61 1.78
N ILE A 197 1.45 -1.85 1.91
CA ILE A 197 2.61 -2.26 2.72
C ILE A 197 2.79 -1.39 3.97
N LEU A 198 2.02 -0.31 4.15
CA LEU A 198 2.05 0.51 5.37
C LEU A 198 1.13 -0.10 6.43
N LYS A 199 1.71 -0.74 7.44
CA LYS A 199 0.94 -1.41 8.48
C LYS A 199 0.50 -0.44 9.57
N HIS A 200 -0.78 -0.49 9.93
CA HIS A 200 -1.31 0.28 11.04
C HIS A 200 -0.72 -0.24 12.37
N PRO A 201 -0.34 0.63 13.32
CA PRO A 201 0.35 0.24 14.57
C PRO A 201 -0.38 -0.81 15.44
N SER A 202 -1.69 -0.95 15.25
CA SER A 202 -2.52 -1.92 15.97
C SER A 202 -2.34 -3.39 15.52
N PHE A 203 -1.51 -3.68 14.50
CA PHE A 203 -1.39 -5.02 13.89
C PHE A 203 0.04 -5.59 13.89
#